data_AF-A0A7J2M9A5-F1
#
_entry.id   AF-A0A7J2M9A5-F1
#
_cell.length_a   1.000
_cell.length_b   1.000
_cell.length_c   1.000
_cell.angle_alpha   90.00
_cell.angle_beta   90.00
_cell.angle_gamma   90.00
#
_symmetry.space_group_name_H-M   'P 1'
#
loop_
_entity.id
_entity.type
_entity.pdbx_description
1 polymer ?
#
loop_
_entity_poly.entity_id
_entity_poly.type
_entity_poly.pdbx_seq_one_letter_code
_entity_poly.pdbx_strand_id
1 'polypeptide(L)'
;MGMNDRKLARKAASIVRKHARDKPVHIRVEDRVVYLEGAVSSYEEYVRIGREAGRLKGVRGVVNRLSFPEKMERKRPVGKKECIGEADVVIVGGGVVGCSIARELSRYRLKVVLVERAEDVACGTSKANNAMVHTGIGEKMGTLKQKLCVKGHQMYKKITDELQVPYEQQGLYIITTRDSFAKTKIPGFLGSLIAKHIVPLIILRRAKKLGLPMKRVSRKELLENEPQVTERALAAVYSPTYGITCPYLFTIALAENALANGVEVMLDTEVVDITVKDGTVSSVVTTRGTIDTSFVI
;
A
#
# COMPACT_ATOMS: atom_id res chain seq x y z
N MET A 1 6.54 9.76 31.38
CA MET A 1 5.72 10.37 30.32
C MET A 1 6.44 11.59 29.76
N GLY A 2 6.80 11.59 28.49
CA GLY A 2 7.46 12.75 27.87
C GLY A 2 6.53 13.98 27.84
N MET A 3 7.12 15.19 27.79
CA MET A 3 6.35 16.45 27.77
C MET A 3 5.35 16.52 26.59
N ASN A 4 5.65 15.81 25.49
CA ASN A 4 4.77 15.66 24.33
C ASN A 4 3.56 14.74 24.59
N ASP A 5 3.70 13.67 25.36
CA ASP A 5 2.61 12.69 25.59
C ASP A 5 1.51 13.28 26.47
N ARG A 6 1.87 14.05 27.49
CA ARG A 6 0.88 14.74 28.35
C ARG A 6 0.05 15.75 27.53
N LYS A 7 0.69 16.45 26.60
CA LYS A 7 0.01 17.39 25.69
C LYS A 7 -0.94 16.65 24.73
N LEU A 8 -0.50 15.52 24.18
CA LEU A 8 -1.34 14.66 23.34
C LEU A 8 -2.53 14.09 24.11
N ALA A 9 -2.33 13.61 25.33
CA ALA A 9 -3.40 13.09 26.18
C ALA A 9 -4.48 14.15 26.44
N ARG A 10 -4.11 15.40 26.76
CA ARG A 10 -5.07 16.51 26.95
C ARG A 10 -5.87 16.81 25.68
N LYS A 11 -5.22 16.78 24.51
CA LYS A 11 -5.89 16.99 23.22
C LYS A 11 -6.84 15.85 22.87
N ALA A 12 -6.41 14.61 23.07
CA ALA A 12 -7.26 13.44 22.90
C ALA A 12 -8.48 13.47 23.84
N ALA A 13 -8.29 13.88 25.11
CA ALA A 13 -9.39 14.08 26.05
C ALA A 13 -10.38 15.16 25.59
N SER A 14 -9.89 16.21 24.92
CA SER A 14 -10.77 17.22 24.33
C SER A 14 -11.63 16.66 23.19
N ILE A 15 -11.09 15.74 22.38
CA ILE A 15 -11.82 15.07 21.30
C ILE A 15 -12.89 14.16 21.89
N VAL A 16 -12.55 13.36 22.89
CA VAL A 16 -13.50 12.49 23.59
C VAL A 16 -14.62 13.32 24.23
N ARG A 17 -14.30 14.41 24.94
CA ARG A 17 -15.32 15.30 25.54
C ARG A 17 -16.24 15.98 24.51
N LYS A 18 -15.78 16.13 23.27
CA LYS A 18 -16.56 16.73 22.18
C LYS A 18 -17.58 15.73 21.61
N HIS A 19 -17.20 14.46 21.50
CA HIS A 19 -18.01 13.45 20.79
C HIS A 19 -18.67 12.40 21.70
N ALA A 20 -18.20 12.26 22.94
CA ALA A 20 -18.60 11.22 23.88
C ALA A 20 -18.41 11.69 25.34
N ARG A 21 -18.95 12.88 25.67
CA ARG A 21 -18.69 13.59 26.93
C ARG A 21 -18.98 12.76 28.19
N ASP A 22 -20.08 12.03 28.18
CA ASP A 22 -20.59 11.30 29.34
C ASP A 22 -20.32 9.80 29.24
N LYS A 23 -19.38 9.41 28.38
CA LYS A 23 -19.05 8.01 28.13
C LYS A 23 -17.78 7.61 28.87
N PRO A 24 -17.69 6.36 29.36
CA PRO A 24 -16.56 5.90 30.16
C PRO A 24 -15.36 5.61 29.24
N VAL A 25 -14.72 6.66 28.74
CA VAL A 25 -13.57 6.57 27.83
C VAL A 25 -12.29 6.96 28.56
N HIS A 26 -11.40 6.00 28.69
CA HIS A 26 -10.07 6.15 29.26
C HIS A 26 -9.05 6.37 28.15
N ILE A 27 -8.13 7.30 28.39
CA ILE A 27 -7.11 7.71 27.42
C ILE A 27 -5.74 7.52 28.04
N ARG A 28 -4.89 6.77 27.35
CA ARG A 28 -3.49 6.59 27.69
C ARG A 28 -2.63 6.96 26.49
N VAL A 29 -1.49 7.60 26.72
CA VAL A 29 -0.55 7.95 25.64
C VAL A 29 0.85 7.51 26.02
N GLU A 30 1.47 6.74 25.14
CA GLU A 30 2.81 6.18 25.30
C GLU A 30 3.50 6.20 23.93
N ASP A 31 4.74 6.69 23.87
CA ASP A 31 5.52 6.84 22.64
C ASP A 31 4.77 7.51 21.48
N ARG A 32 3.94 8.50 21.82
CA ARG A 32 3.05 9.22 20.89
C ARG A 32 1.96 8.35 20.25
N VAL A 33 1.69 7.16 20.78
CA VAL A 33 0.54 6.31 20.45
C VAL A 33 -0.60 6.63 21.41
N VAL A 34 -1.78 6.94 20.87
CA VAL A 34 -2.98 7.22 21.68
C VAL A 34 -3.80 5.95 21.82
N TYR A 35 -3.99 5.49 23.05
CA TYR A 35 -4.85 4.37 23.40
C TYR A 35 -6.19 4.90 23.88
N LEU A 36 -7.26 4.42 23.27
CA LEU A 36 -8.66 4.73 23.61
C LEU A 36 -9.33 3.45 24.08
N GLU A 37 -9.74 3.40 25.34
CA GLU A 37 -10.36 2.21 25.96
C GLU A 37 -11.66 2.64 26.64
N GLY A 38 -12.69 1.78 26.64
CA GLY A 38 -14.01 2.13 27.17
C GLY A 38 -15.15 1.81 26.23
N ALA A 39 -16.29 2.49 26.42
CA ALA A 39 -17.50 2.31 25.61
C ALA A 39 -17.99 3.65 25.05
N VAL A 40 -18.57 3.62 23.85
CA VAL A 40 -19.26 4.73 23.19
C VAL A 40 -20.63 4.27 22.70
N SER A 41 -21.49 5.20 22.29
CA SER A 41 -22.90 4.90 21.99
C SER A 41 -23.09 4.28 20.62
N SER A 42 -22.18 4.54 19.67
CA SER A 42 -22.39 4.19 18.27
C SER A 42 -21.07 3.96 17.53
N TYR A 43 -21.17 3.31 16.37
CA TYR A 43 -20.08 3.18 15.41
C TYR A 43 -19.55 4.56 14.95
N GLU A 44 -20.43 5.55 14.83
CA GLU A 44 -20.02 6.88 14.38
C GLU A 44 -19.12 7.59 15.41
N GLU A 45 -19.47 7.53 16.70
CA GLU A 45 -18.61 8.04 17.77
C GLU A 45 -17.26 7.31 17.79
N TYR A 46 -17.29 5.98 17.66
CA TYR A 46 -16.09 5.13 17.58
C TYR A 46 -15.13 5.58 16.48
N VAL A 47 -15.65 5.77 15.25
CA VAL A 47 -14.84 6.18 14.09
C VAL A 47 -14.36 7.62 14.22
N ARG A 48 -15.24 8.55 14.62
CA ARG A 48 -14.90 9.97 14.71
C ARG A 48 -13.80 10.23 15.73
N ILE A 49 -13.91 9.66 16.93
CA ILE A 49 -12.91 9.82 17.99
C ILE A 49 -11.56 9.26 17.54
N GLY A 50 -11.53 8.03 17.02
CA GLY A 50 -10.29 7.40 16.54
C GLY A 50 -9.63 8.19 15.39
N ARG A 51 -10.43 8.65 14.43
CA ARG A 51 -9.93 9.41 13.26
C ARG A 51 -9.41 10.79 13.65
N GLU A 52 -10.10 11.51 14.53
CA GLU A 52 -9.63 12.81 15.01
C GLU A 52 -8.38 12.68 15.88
N ALA A 53 -8.32 11.66 16.75
CA ALA A 53 -7.12 11.37 17.54
C ALA A 53 -5.91 11.09 16.64
N GLY A 54 -6.09 10.34 15.55
CA GLY A 54 -5.03 10.04 14.59
C GLY A 54 -4.56 11.24 13.77
N ARG A 55 -5.37 12.30 13.68
CA ARG A 55 -5.02 13.56 12.99
C ARG A 55 -4.28 14.55 13.88
N LEU A 56 -4.16 14.28 15.18
CA LEU A 56 -3.41 15.15 16.07
C LEU A 56 -1.94 15.21 15.66
N LYS A 57 -1.44 16.42 15.41
CA LYS A 57 -0.03 16.64 15.08
C LYS A 57 0.88 16.02 16.14
N GLY A 58 1.75 15.11 15.70
CA GLY A 58 2.70 14.41 16.56
C GLY A 58 2.26 13.02 17.01
N VAL A 59 1.02 12.61 16.77
CA VAL A 59 0.58 11.22 16.99
C VAL A 59 1.24 10.30 15.97
N ARG A 60 1.76 9.17 16.45
CA ARG A 60 2.33 8.10 15.62
C ARG A 60 1.33 7.01 15.27
N GLY A 61 0.35 6.78 16.13
CA GLY A 61 -0.68 5.76 15.93
C GLY A 61 -1.83 5.91 16.93
N VAL A 62 -2.93 5.23 16.65
CA VAL A 62 -4.08 5.16 17.55
C VAL A 62 -4.47 3.70 17.74
N VAL A 63 -4.55 3.26 18.98
CA VAL A 63 -5.09 1.96 19.37
C VAL A 63 -6.50 2.20 19.88
N ASN A 64 -7.50 1.94 19.02
CA ASN A 64 -8.91 2.20 19.32
C ASN A 64 -9.64 0.93 19.79
N ARG A 65 -9.69 0.73 21.11
CA ARG A 65 -10.36 -0.40 21.79
C ARG A 65 -11.73 -0.02 22.35
N LEU A 66 -12.31 1.10 21.92
CA LEU A 66 -13.67 1.48 22.31
C LEU A 66 -14.69 0.42 21.86
N SER A 67 -15.65 0.06 22.72
CA SER A 67 -16.82 -0.76 22.39
C SER A 67 -18.02 0.11 22.01
N PHE A 68 -18.99 -0.45 21.30
CA PHE A 68 -20.30 0.16 21.03
C PHE A 68 -21.35 -0.97 20.91
N PRO A 69 -22.66 -0.70 21.12
CA PRO A 69 -23.68 -1.74 21.26
C PRO A 69 -23.74 -2.75 20.10
N GLU A 70 -23.59 -2.29 18.87
CA GLU A 70 -23.63 -3.11 17.65
C GLU A 70 -22.25 -3.67 17.25
N LYS A 71 -21.23 -3.49 18.10
CA LYS A 71 -19.88 -3.91 17.75
C LYS A 71 -19.83 -5.43 17.78
N MET A 72 -19.89 -6.04 16.59
CA MET A 72 -19.63 -7.47 16.44
C MET A 72 -18.25 -7.77 17.02
N GLU A 73 -18.22 -8.63 18.05
CA GLU A 73 -16.95 -9.18 18.52
C GLU A 73 -16.35 -10.02 17.40
N ARG A 74 -15.20 -9.56 16.90
CA ARG A 74 -14.40 -10.40 16.01
C ARG A 74 -13.84 -11.54 16.86
N LYS A 75 -14.41 -12.73 16.69
CA LYS A 75 -13.76 -13.96 17.13
C LYS A 75 -12.40 -14.03 16.46
N ARG A 76 -11.33 -13.89 17.24
CA ARG A 76 -9.98 -14.05 16.72
C ARG A 76 -9.75 -15.56 16.52
N PRO A 77 -9.08 -15.96 15.43
CA PRO A 77 -8.66 -17.34 15.31
C PRO A 77 -7.75 -17.70 16.48
N VAL A 78 -7.87 -18.93 16.96
CA VAL A 78 -7.03 -19.45 18.04
C VAL A 78 -5.85 -20.18 17.42
N GLY A 79 -4.66 -19.83 17.85
CA GLY A 79 -3.43 -20.46 17.39
C GLY A 79 -3.25 -21.86 17.97
N LYS A 80 -2.67 -22.76 17.18
CA LYS A 80 -2.25 -24.08 17.65
C LYS A 80 -0.78 -24.04 18.05
N LYS A 81 -0.49 -24.46 19.28
CA LYS A 81 0.88 -24.47 19.84
C LYS A 81 1.76 -25.63 19.36
N GLU A 82 1.15 -26.64 18.76
CA GLU A 82 1.87 -27.77 18.16
C GLU A 82 2.84 -27.26 17.11
N CYS A 83 4.13 -27.58 17.24
CA CYS A 83 5.13 -27.25 16.24
C CYS A 83 4.92 -28.16 15.02
N ILE A 84 4.71 -27.56 13.86
CA ILE A 84 4.44 -28.26 12.60
C ILE A 84 5.61 -28.19 11.62
N GLY A 85 6.67 -27.45 11.97
CA GLY A 85 7.88 -27.33 11.16
C GLY A 85 8.77 -26.17 11.58
N GLU A 86 9.92 -26.09 10.93
CA GLU A 86 10.91 -25.01 11.07
C GLU A 86 11.15 -24.33 9.72
N ALA A 87 11.53 -23.05 9.72
CA ALA A 87 11.88 -22.30 8.51
C ALA A 87 12.95 -21.25 8.81
N ASP A 88 13.85 -21.02 7.85
CA ASP A 88 14.80 -19.90 7.93
C ASP A 88 14.06 -18.56 7.89
N VAL A 89 13.01 -18.48 7.07
CA VAL A 89 12.18 -17.28 6.88
C VAL A 89 10.71 -17.66 6.76
N VAL A 90 9.86 -17.00 7.55
CA VAL A 90 8.39 -17.03 7.37
C VAL A 90 7.92 -15.69 6.78
N ILE A 91 7.20 -15.74 5.66
CA ILE A 91 6.58 -14.57 5.01
C ILE A 91 5.09 -14.56 5.34
N VAL A 92 4.60 -13.45 5.91
CA VAL A 92 3.19 -13.29 6.29
C VAL A 92 2.44 -12.50 5.23
N GLY A 93 1.62 -13.21 4.45
CA GLY A 93 0.70 -12.66 3.45
C GLY A 93 1.10 -12.99 2.01
N GLY A 94 0.21 -13.67 1.29
CA GLY A 94 0.28 -14.04 -0.11
C GLY A 94 -0.18 -12.94 -1.07
N GLY A 95 0.09 -11.67 -0.74
CA GLY A 95 -0.08 -10.57 -1.69
C GLY A 95 1.09 -10.48 -2.68
N VAL A 96 0.98 -9.62 -3.68
CA VAL A 96 2.03 -9.42 -4.70
C VAL A 96 3.41 -9.13 -4.10
N VAL A 97 3.46 -8.44 -2.95
CA VAL A 97 4.71 -8.17 -2.22
C VAL A 97 5.27 -9.46 -1.62
N GLY A 98 4.47 -10.22 -0.86
CA GLY A 98 4.90 -11.48 -0.25
C GLY A 98 5.32 -12.51 -1.29
N CYS A 99 4.54 -12.69 -2.36
CA CYS A 99 4.89 -13.60 -3.46
C CYS A 99 6.16 -13.14 -4.21
N SER A 100 6.37 -11.82 -4.38
CA SER A 100 7.63 -11.31 -4.97
C SER A 100 8.84 -11.61 -4.08
N ILE A 101 8.69 -11.49 -2.76
CA ILE A 101 9.75 -11.79 -1.79
C ILE A 101 10.02 -13.30 -1.78
N ALA A 102 8.98 -14.13 -1.74
CA ALA A 102 9.10 -15.58 -1.81
C ALA A 102 9.87 -16.02 -3.06
N ARG A 103 9.51 -15.48 -4.24
CA ARG A 103 10.24 -15.76 -5.48
C ARG A 103 11.71 -15.35 -5.40
N GLU A 104 12.01 -14.16 -4.90
CA GLU A 104 13.40 -13.71 -4.81
C GLU A 104 14.21 -14.56 -3.82
N LEU A 105 13.64 -14.93 -2.66
CA LEU A 105 14.30 -15.78 -1.68
C LEU A 105 14.47 -17.23 -2.15
N SER A 106 13.59 -17.71 -3.02
CA SER A 106 13.69 -19.06 -3.62
C SER A 106 14.97 -19.29 -4.44
N ARG A 107 15.70 -18.21 -4.78
CA ARG A 107 16.99 -18.27 -5.51
C ARG A 107 18.17 -18.60 -4.60
N TYR A 108 17.96 -18.65 -3.29
CA TYR A 108 18.96 -18.95 -2.27
C TYR A 108 18.67 -20.30 -1.63
N ARG A 109 19.66 -20.89 -0.97
CA ARG A 109 19.49 -22.11 -0.18
C ARG A 109 18.89 -21.77 1.18
N LEU A 110 17.60 -21.47 1.20
CA LEU A 110 16.83 -21.14 2.39
C LEU A 110 15.54 -21.97 2.43
N LYS A 111 15.15 -22.41 3.62
CA LYS A 111 13.83 -22.98 3.87
C LYS A 111 12.85 -21.84 4.13
N VAL A 112 12.05 -21.51 3.12
CA VAL A 112 11.09 -20.39 3.16
C VAL A 112 9.67 -20.93 3.22
N VAL A 113 8.86 -20.37 4.12
CA VAL A 113 7.42 -20.67 4.21
C VAL A 113 6.64 -19.37 4.04
N LEU A 114 5.75 -19.31 3.05
CA LEU A 114 4.78 -18.23 2.89
C LEU A 114 3.45 -18.67 3.51
N VAL A 115 2.89 -17.84 4.38
CA VAL A 115 1.63 -18.10 5.07
C VAL A 115 0.57 -17.08 4.63
N GLU A 116 -0.54 -17.55 4.09
CA GLU A 116 -1.69 -16.74 3.66
C GLU A 116 -2.97 -17.25 4.35
N ARG A 117 -3.75 -16.32 4.90
CA ARG A 117 -4.98 -16.63 5.63
C ARG A 117 -6.16 -16.96 4.71
N ALA A 118 -6.12 -16.46 3.49
CA ALA A 118 -7.15 -16.69 2.49
C ALA A 118 -6.96 -18.06 1.81
N GLU A 119 -8.00 -18.46 1.10
CA GLU A 119 -8.09 -19.68 0.31
C GLU A 119 -7.10 -19.71 -0.88
N ASP A 120 -6.56 -18.55 -1.26
CA ASP A 120 -5.60 -18.40 -2.35
C ASP A 120 -4.75 -17.13 -2.17
N VAL A 121 -3.65 -17.03 -2.91
CA VAL A 121 -2.85 -15.82 -3.03
C VAL A 121 -3.62 -14.71 -3.76
N ALA A 122 -3.12 -13.49 -3.66
CA ALA A 122 -3.72 -12.29 -4.26
C ALA A 122 -5.11 -11.89 -3.72
N CYS A 123 -5.68 -12.60 -2.74
CA CYS A 123 -7.04 -12.35 -2.22
C CYS A 123 -7.23 -11.03 -1.44
N GLY A 124 -6.16 -10.26 -1.17
CA GLY A 124 -6.19 -8.96 -0.48
C GLY A 124 -6.23 -7.73 -1.40
N THR A 125 -5.40 -6.73 -1.14
CA THR A 125 -5.32 -5.52 -1.98
C THR A 125 -4.80 -5.82 -3.39
N SER A 126 -4.01 -6.88 -3.55
CA SER A 126 -3.44 -7.29 -4.84
C SER A 126 -4.51 -7.65 -5.87
N LYS A 127 -5.68 -8.18 -5.49
CA LYS A 127 -6.80 -8.35 -6.43
C LYS A 127 -7.49 -7.04 -6.82
N ALA A 128 -7.51 -6.04 -5.94
CA ALA A 128 -8.34 -4.85 -6.08
C ALA A 128 -7.49 -3.59 -6.38
N ASN A 129 -6.92 -3.53 -7.59
CA ASN A 129 -6.18 -2.38 -8.07
C ASN A 129 -6.45 -2.11 -9.57
N ASN A 130 -5.84 -1.07 -10.13
CA ASN A 130 -6.07 -0.61 -11.50
C ASN A 130 -5.26 -1.36 -12.57
N ALA A 131 -4.54 -2.43 -12.20
CA ALA A 131 -3.71 -3.25 -13.08
C ALA A 131 -2.56 -2.50 -13.79
N MET A 132 -2.31 -1.23 -13.43
CA MET A 132 -1.31 -0.40 -14.11
C MET A 132 0.08 -0.59 -13.52
N VAL A 133 1.05 -0.79 -14.41
CA VAL A 133 2.48 -0.71 -14.11
C VAL A 133 2.93 0.74 -14.28
N HIS A 134 2.97 1.46 -13.15
CA HIS A 134 3.33 2.88 -13.13
C HIS A 134 4.82 3.12 -13.38
N THR A 135 5.15 4.16 -14.15
CA THR A 135 6.54 4.56 -14.43
C THR A 135 7.22 5.29 -13.25
N GLY A 136 6.43 5.76 -12.27
CA GLY A 136 6.91 6.55 -11.14
C GLY A 136 6.97 8.06 -11.38
N ILE A 137 6.60 8.56 -12.58
CA ILE A 137 6.65 9.99 -12.91
C ILE A 137 5.76 10.86 -12.00
N GLY A 138 4.61 10.33 -11.59
CA GLY A 138 3.64 11.00 -10.71
C GLY A 138 4.05 11.01 -9.24
N GLU A 139 5.03 10.19 -8.85
CA GLU A 139 5.42 10.05 -7.44
C GLU A 139 6.26 11.22 -6.95
N LYS A 140 6.23 11.52 -5.66
CA LYS A 140 7.05 12.61 -5.09
C LYS A 140 8.54 12.28 -5.24
N MET A 141 9.29 13.16 -5.91
CA MET A 141 10.74 13.00 -6.14
C MET A 141 11.50 12.77 -4.83
N GLY A 142 12.46 11.84 -4.86
CA GLY A 142 13.35 11.55 -3.74
C GLY A 142 12.78 10.61 -2.68
N THR A 143 11.48 10.29 -2.74
CA THR A 143 10.85 9.34 -1.81
C THR A 143 11.22 7.90 -2.14
N LEU A 144 11.15 7.02 -1.13
CA LEU A 144 11.35 5.58 -1.34
C LEU A 144 10.34 5.02 -2.37
N LYS A 145 9.08 5.45 -2.30
CA LYS A 145 8.04 5.06 -3.25
C LYS A 145 8.43 5.37 -4.69
N GLN A 146 8.93 6.57 -4.95
CA GLN A 146 9.39 6.97 -6.27
C GLN A 146 10.57 6.12 -6.76
N LYS A 147 11.57 5.89 -5.90
CA LYS A 147 12.75 5.07 -6.24
C LYS A 147 12.35 3.63 -6.57
N LEU A 148 11.53 3.00 -5.73
CA LEU A 148 11.07 1.63 -5.92
C LEU A 148 10.13 1.50 -7.13
N CYS A 149 9.26 2.47 -7.37
CA CYS A 149 8.36 2.45 -8.53
C CYS A 149 9.13 2.51 -9.86
N VAL A 150 10.12 3.39 -9.98
CA VAL A 150 10.96 3.47 -11.19
C VAL A 150 11.76 2.18 -11.39
N LYS A 151 12.39 1.66 -10.32
CA LYS A 151 13.16 0.41 -10.40
C LYS A 151 12.27 -0.79 -10.74
N GLY A 152 11.14 -0.93 -10.06
CA GLY A 152 10.18 -2.01 -10.32
C GLY A 152 9.63 -1.95 -11.74
N HIS A 153 9.25 -0.76 -12.21
CA HIS A 153 8.79 -0.53 -13.58
C HIS A 153 9.77 -1.08 -14.64
N GLN A 154 11.06 -0.85 -14.46
CA GLN A 154 12.11 -1.34 -15.37
C GLN A 154 12.25 -2.86 -15.35
N MET A 155 11.85 -3.53 -14.27
CA MET A 155 11.94 -4.98 -14.11
C MET A 155 10.71 -5.71 -14.68
N TYR A 156 9.55 -5.04 -14.79
CA TYR A 156 8.28 -5.69 -15.10
C TYR A 156 8.31 -6.53 -16.38
N LYS A 157 8.77 -5.96 -17.51
CA LYS A 157 8.81 -6.68 -18.80
C LYS A 157 9.57 -8.01 -18.69
N LYS A 158 10.77 -7.96 -18.08
CA LYS A 158 11.60 -9.14 -17.89
C LYS A 158 10.91 -10.18 -17.02
N ILE A 159 10.33 -9.77 -15.89
CA ILE A 159 9.67 -10.71 -14.96
C ILE A 159 8.43 -11.32 -15.60
N THR A 160 7.60 -10.51 -16.29
CA THR A 160 6.40 -11.02 -16.96
C THR A 160 6.74 -11.97 -18.11
N ASP A 161 7.85 -11.73 -18.81
CA ASP A 161 8.34 -12.67 -19.84
C ASP A 161 8.82 -13.99 -19.21
N GLU A 162 9.62 -13.92 -18.14
CA GLU A 162 10.10 -15.10 -17.40
C GLU A 162 8.95 -15.95 -16.83
N LEU A 163 7.89 -15.30 -16.35
CA LEU A 163 6.72 -15.94 -15.76
C LEU A 163 5.59 -16.22 -16.76
N GLN A 164 5.77 -15.82 -18.04
CA GLN A 164 4.77 -15.95 -19.09
C GLN A 164 3.41 -15.32 -18.74
N VAL A 165 3.43 -14.18 -18.05
CA VAL A 165 2.24 -13.42 -17.66
C VAL A 165 1.94 -12.35 -18.71
N PRO A 166 0.67 -12.17 -19.14
CA PRO A 166 0.30 -11.10 -20.06
C PRO A 166 0.69 -9.72 -19.53
N TYR A 167 1.46 -8.99 -20.33
CA TYR A 167 1.88 -7.63 -20.05
C TYR A 167 1.84 -6.79 -21.33
N GLU A 168 1.03 -5.75 -21.31
CA GLU A 168 0.81 -4.88 -22.45
C GLU A 168 1.38 -3.50 -22.19
N GLN A 169 2.30 -3.05 -23.02
CA GLN A 169 2.86 -1.69 -22.97
C GLN A 169 2.15 -0.79 -23.97
N GLN A 170 0.97 -0.30 -23.59
CA GLN A 170 0.15 0.58 -24.43
C GLN A 170 0.48 2.08 -24.25
N GLY A 171 1.25 2.40 -23.21
CA GLY A 171 1.60 3.77 -22.87
C GLY A 171 0.49 4.51 -22.13
N LEU A 172 0.73 5.79 -21.82
CA LEU A 172 -0.22 6.66 -21.12
C LEU A 172 -0.03 8.12 -21.51
N TYR A 173 -1.13 8.82 -21.78
CA TYR A 173 -1.15 10.27 -21.98
C TYR A 173 -1.40 11.00 -20.66
N ILE A 174 -0.47 11.85 -20.26
CA ILE A 174 -0.65 12.82 -19.16
C ILE A 174 -1.15 14.11 -19.78
N ILE A 175 -2.45 14.35 -19.70
CA ILE A 175 -3.14 15.44 -20.40
C ILE A 175 -3.32 16.64 -19.47
N THR A 176 -2.99 17.83 -19.97
CA THR A 176 -3.39 19.08 -19.34
C THR A 176 -4.59 19.69 -20.06
N THR A 177 -5.52 20.23 -19.28
CA THR A 177 -6.79 20.78 -19.75
C THR A 177 -6.94 22.24 -19.34
N ARG A 178 -7.91 22.94 -19.94
CA ARG A 178 -8.30 24.30 -19.51
C ARG A 178 -8.67 24.39 -18.02
N ASP A 179 -9.17 23.30 -17.45
CA ASP A 179 -9.63 23.22 -16.06
C ASP A 179 -8.53 22.83 -15.07
N SER A 180 -7.31 22.53 -15.54
CA SER A 180 -6.21 22.00 -14.70
C SER A 180 -5.83 22.92 -13.52
N PHE A 181 -6.06 24.23 -13.67
CA PHE A 181 -5.81 25.24 -12.63
C PHE A 181 -7.09 25.95 -12.15
N ALA A 182 -8.28 25.47 -12.52
CA ALA A 182 -9.56 26.15 -12.22
C ALA A 182 -9.83 26.33 -10.71
N LYS A 183 -9.26 25.48 -9.85
CA LYS A 183 -9.38 25.56 -8.38
C LYS A 183 -8.28 26.40 -7.71
N THR A 184 -7.42 27.06 -8.50
CA THR A 184 -6.32 27.88 -7.99
C THR A 184 -6.67 29.36 -8.07
N LYS A 185 -5.96 30.23 -7.32
CA LYS A 185 -6.13 31.69 -7.37
C LYS A 185 -5.54 32.32 -8.65
N ILE A 186 -5.11 31.52 -9.62
CA ILE A 186 -4.43 31.98 -10.83
C ILE A 186 -5.48 32.39 -11.87
N PRO A 187 -5.35 33.57 -12.53
CA PRO A 187 -6.23 33.95 -13.63
C PRO A 187 -6.29 32.87 -14.73
N GLY A 188 -7.48 32.61 -15.28
CA GLY A 188 -7.71 31.47 -16.19
C GLY A 188 -6.82 31.44 -17.44
N PHE A 189 -6.50 32.59 -18.02
CA PHE A 189 -5.59 32.67 -19.17
C PHE A 189 -4.16 32.23 -18.80
N LEU A 190 -3.67 32.68 -17.64
CA LEU A 190 -2.33 32.35 -17.14
C LEU A 190 -2.26 30.88 -16.72
N GLY A 191 -3.31 30.38 -16.08
CA GLY A 191 -3.46 28.95 -15.75
C GLY A 191 -3.43 28.07 -17.00
N SER A 192 -4.11 28.48 -18.08
CA SER A 192 -4.08 27.79 -19.37
C SER A 192 -2.68 27.81 -20.02
N LEU A 193 -1.97 28.92 -19.93
CA LEU A 193 -0.59 29.03 -20.44
C LEU A 193 0.36 28.10 -19.68
N ILE A 194 0.26 28.07 -18.35
CA ILE A 194 1.03 27.18 -17.47
C ILE A 194 0.71 25.71 -17.79
N ALA A 195 -0.57 25.36 -17.87
CA ALA A 195 -1.03 24.01 -18.23
C ALA A 195 -0.50 23.57 -19.61
N LYS A 196 -0.54 24.45 -20.61
CA LYS A 196 -0.15 24.13 -21.97
C LYS A 196 1.38 24.04 -22.16
N HIS A 197 2.15 24.89 -21.50
CA HIS A 197 3.59 25.04 -21.77
C HIS A 197 4.51 24.62 -20.62
N ILE A 198 4.19 25.02 -19.38
CA ILE A 198 5.08 24.84 -18.23
C ILE A 198 4.96 23.43 -17.65
N VAL A 199 3.74 22.91 -17.47
CA VAL A 199 3.51 21.58 -16.89
C VAL A 199 4.17 20.47 -17.73
N PRO A 200 3.98 20.39 -19.07
CA PRO A 200 4.69 19.41 -19.88
C PRO A 200 6.21 19.50 -19.78
N LEU A 201 6.77 20.72 -19.72
CA LEU A 201 8.21 20.93 -19.58
C LEU A 201 8.73 20.39 -18.23
N ILE A 202 7.99 20.61 -17.15
CA ILE A 202 8.33 20.07 -15.82
C ILE A 202 8.30 18.54 -15.85
N ILE A 203 7.25 17.94 -16.43
CA ILE A 203 7.13 16.48 -16.54
C ILE A 203 8.31 15.91 -17.34
N LEU A 204 8.64 16.48 -18.51
CA LEU A 204 9.76 16.01 -19.33
C LEU A 204 11.11 16.16 -18.64
N ARG A 205 11.35 17.27 -17.92
CA ARG A 205 12.59 17.42 -17.12
C ARG A 205 12.69 16.36 -16.03
N ARG A 206 11.57 16.03 -15.38
CA ARG A 206 11.52 14.95 -14.39
C ARG A 206 11.76 13.59 -15.06
N ALA A 207 11.09 13.31 -16.18
CA ALA A 207 11.27 12.08 -16.94
C ALA A 207 12.74 11.88 -17.35
N LYS A 208 13.40 12.92 -17.87
CA LYS A 208 14.83 12.89 -18.19
C LYS A 208 15.70 12.53 -16.98
N LYS A 209 15.44 13.12 -15.81
CA LYS A 209 16.16 12.80 -14.56
C LYS A 209 15.93 11.37 -14.09
N LEU A 210 14.83 10.75 -14.47
CA LEU A 210 14.45 9.37 -14.10
C LEU A 210 14.78 8.35 -15.17
N GLY A 211 15.36 8.76 -16.31
CA GLY A 211 15.61 7.87 -17.44
C GLY A 211 14.33 7.34 -18.08
N LEU A 212 13.22 8.07 -17.99
CA LEU A 212 11.92 7.68 -18.56
C LEU A 212 11.76 8.28 -19.96
N PRO A 213 11.54 7.47 -21.01
CA PRO A 213 11.50 7.94 -22.39
C PRO A 213 10.15 8.58 -22.73
N MET A 214 9.88 9.78 -22.23
CA MET A 214 8.61 10.49 -22.47
C MET A 214 8.75 11.56 -23.55
N LYS A 215 7.69 11.76 -24.34
CA LYS A 215 7.63 12.79 -25.39
C LYS A 215 6.50 13.79 -25.16
N ARG A 216 6.71 15.05 -25.52
CA ARG A 216 5.62 16.03 -25.60
C ARG A 216 4.73 15.68 -26.79
N VAL A 217 3.43 15.82 -26.61
CA VAL A 217 2.43 15.61 -27.66
C VAL A 217 1.59 16.87 -27.80
N SER A 218 1.46 17.33 -29.05
CA SER A 218 0.63 18.50 -29.37
C SER A 218 -0.86 18.16 -29.24
N ARG A 219 -1.73 19.17 -29.11
CA ARG A 219 -3.18 18.91 -29.11
C ARG A 219 -3.65 18.24 -30.40
N LYS A 220 -3.07 18.62 -31.54
CA LYS A 220 -3.40 18.04 -32.85
C LYS A 220 -3.05 16.55 -32.87
N GLU A 221 -1.81 16.21 -32.55
CA GLU A 221 -1.33 14.81 -32.46
C GLU A 221 -2.11 14.01 -31.40
N LEU A 222 -2.50 14.62 -30.28
CA LEU A 222 -3.32 13.96 -29.26
C LEU A 222 -4.71 13.59 -29.80
N LEU A 223 -5.37 14.50 -30.52
CA LEU A 223 -6.69 14.24 -31.10
C LEU A 223 -6.65 13.27 -32.29
N GLU A 224 -5.55 13.24 -33.02
CA GLU A 224 -5.31 12.26 -34.09
C GLU A 224 -5.16 10.85 -33.51
N ASN A 225 -4.44 10.69 -32.40
CA ASN A 225 -4.24 9.39 -31.76
C ASN A 225 -5.42 8.96 -30.88
N GLU A 226 -6.07 9.90 -30.19
CA GLU A 226 -7.14 9.65 -29.22
C GLU A 226 -8.36 10.54 -29.52
N PRO A 227 -9.18 10.22 -30.55
CA PRO A 227 -10.27 11.09 -31.01
C PRO A 227 -11.36 11.37 -29.97
N GLN A 228 -11.52 10.48 -28.98
CA GLN A 228 -12.52 10.59 -27.91
C GLN A 228 -12.06 11.44 -26.71
N VAL A 229 -10.82 11.92 -26.73
CA VAL A 229 -10.29 12.77 -25.66
C VAL A 229 -11.06 14.09 -25.57
N THR A 230 -11.18 14.64 -24.37
CA THR A 230 -11.91 15.90 -24.16
C THR A 230 -11.37 17.04 -25.03
N GLU A 231 -12.27 17.79 -25.67
CA GLU A 231 -11.90 18.97 -26.45
C GLU A 231 -11.17 20.05 -25.64
N ARG A 232 -11.33 20.02 -24.31
CA ARG A 232 -10.67 20.92 -23.35
C ARG A 232 -9.17 20.62 -23.19
N ALA A 233 -8.65 19.56 -23.79
CA ALA A 233 -7.23 19.23 -23.79
C ALA A 233 -6.41 20.36 -24.45
N LEU A 234 -5.30 20.73 -23.80
CA LEU A 234 -4.38 21.79 -24.22
C LEU A 234 -3.06 21.24 -24.74
N ALA A 235 -2.50 20.25 -24.04
CA ALA A 235 -1.28 19.55 -24.38
C ALA A 235 -1.25 18.19 -23.67
N ALA A 236 -0.36 17.30 -24.10
CA ALA A 236 -0.09 16.06 -23.40
C ALA A 236 1.41 15.76 -23.31
N VAL A 237 1.76 14.90 -22.36
CA VAL A 237 3.03 14.17 -22.36
C VAL A 237 2.69 12.70 -22.51
N TYR A 238 3.20 12.06 -23.55
CA TYR A 238 3.04 10.63 -23.77
C TYR A 238 4.19 9.88 -23.12
N SER A 239 3.83 8.86 -22.35
CA SER A 239 4.74 7.96 -21.69
C SER A 239 4.55 6.54 -22.27
N PRO A 240 5.41 6.12 -23.23
CA PRO A 240 5.23 4.88 -23.98
C PRO A 240 5.40 3.62 -23.12
N THR A 241 6.14 3.69 -22.02
CA THR A 241 6.47 2.49 -21.26
C THR A 241 5.41 2.08 -20.24
N TYR A 242 4.41 2.95 -19.96
CA TYR A 242 3.29 2.56 -19.11
C TYR A 242 2.66 1.27 -19.65
N GLY A 243 2.38 0.36 -18.74
CA GLY A 243 1.81 -0.92 -19.12
C GLY A 243 0.73 -1.39 -18.17
N ILE A 244 0.09 -2.48 -18.55
CA ILE A 244 -0.99 -3.13 -17.83
C ILE A 244 -0.65 -4.61 -17.74
N THR A 245 -0.89 -5.22 -16.58
CA THR A 245 -0.80 -6.66 -16.39
C THR A 245 -1.90 -7.12 -15.45
N CYS A 246 -2.41 -8.33 -15.64
CA CYS A 246 -3.40 -8.90 -14.74
C CYS A 246 -2.77 -9.12 -13.35
N PRO A 247 -3.19 -8.40 -12.29
CA PRO A 247 -2.52 -8.48 -11.00
C PRO A 247 -2.73 -9.83 -10.31
N TYR A 248 -3.80 -10.55 -10.65
CA TYR A 248 -4.06 -11.91 -10.18
C TYR A 248 -3.04 -12.88 -10.77
N LEU A 249 -3.00 -12.99 -12.11
CA LEU A 249 -2.08 -13.89 -12.81
C LEU A 249 -0.63 -13.59 -12.46
N PHE A 250 -0.27 -12.31 -12.35
CA PHE A 250 1.08 -11.93 -11.95
C PHE A 250 1.43 -12.43 -10.54
N THR A 251 0.53 -12.26 -9.58
CA THR A 251 0.77 -12.71 -8.19
C THR A 251 0.79 -14.23 -8.08
N ILE A 252 -0.12 -14.92 -8.78
CA ILE A 252 -0.18 -16.38 -8.83
C ILE A 252 1.11 -16.94 -9.44
N ALA A 253 1.54 -16.42 -10.60
CA ALA A 253 2.76 -16.90 -11.26
C ALA A 253 4.02 -16.65 -10.41
N LEU A 254 4.07 -15.57 -9.63
CA LEU A 254 5.14 -15.36 -8.64
C LEU A 254 5.15 -16.46 -7.57
N ALA A 255 3.97 -16.81 -7.04
CA ALA A 255 3.82 -17.84 -6.01
C ALA A 255 4.12 -19.24 -6.55
N GLU A 256 3.59 -19.60 -7.72
CA GLU A 256 3.85 -20.88 -8.40
C GLU A 256 5.33 -21.04 -8.73
N ASN A 257 5.98 -19.98 -9.20
CA ASN A 257 7.42 -20.00 -9.45
C ASN A 257 8.22 -20.19 -8.17
N ALA A 258 7.84 -19.54 -7.07
CA ALA A 258 8.47 -19.75 -5.77
C ALA A 258 8.28 -21.20 -5.26
N LEU A 259 7.06 -21.73 -5.39
CA LEU A 259 6.71 -23.11 -5.03
C LEU A 259 7.53 -24.13 -5.81
N ALA A 260 7.67 -23.94 -7.13
CA ALA A 260 8.50 -24.79 -7.98
C ALA A 260 9.99 -24.77 -7.60
N ASN A 261 10.45 -23.74 -6.89
CA ASN A 261 11.82 -23.60 -6.38
C ASN A 261 11.95 -23.99 -4.89
N GLY A 262 10.95 -24.65 -4.32
CA GLY A 262 11.03 -25.24 -2.97
C GLY A 262 10.53 -24.34 -1.83
N VAL A 263 9.90 -23.21 -2.13
CA VAL A 263 9.17 -22.44 -1.10
C VAL A 263 7.88 -23.18 -0.74
N GLU A 264 7.59 -23.35 0.54
CA GLU A 264 6.30 -23.86 0.99
C GLU A 264 5.26 -22.73 1.02
N VAL A 265 4.07 -22.97 0.47
CA VAL A 265 2.95 -22.02 0.48
C VAL A 265 1.79 -22.61 1.28
N MET A 266 1.50 -22.01 2.44
CA MET A 266 0.43 -22.41 3.34
C MET A 266 -0.77 -21.47 3.20
N LEU A 267 -1.76 -21.89 2.41
CA LEU A 267 -3.06 -21.23 2.29
C LEU A 267 -3.98 -21.62 3.47
N ASP A 268 -5.11 -20.91 3.64
CA ASP A 268 -6.06 -21.10 4.75
C ASP A 268 -5.38 -21.12 6.13
N THR A 269 -4.28 -20.38 6.26
CA THR A 269 -3.40 -20.39 7.43
C THR A 269 -3.21 -18.97 7.92
N GLU A 270 -3.90 -18.59 9.00
CA GLU A 270 -3.78 -17.26 9.57
C GLU A 270 -2.70 -17.25 10.65
N VAL A 271 -1.74 -16.33 10.52
CA VAL A 271 -0.82 -16.00 11.61
C VAL A 271 -1.59 -15.23 12.67
N VAL A 272 -1.60 -15.75 13.90
CA VAL A 272 -2.34 -15.18 15.02
C VAL A 272 -1.44 -14.56 16.09
N ASP A 273 -0.18 -14.99 16.17
CA ASP A 273 0.80 -14.49 17.13
C ASP A 273 2.25 -14.73 16.66
N ILE A 274 3.19 -13.99 17.24
CA ILE A 274 4.63 -14.16 17.02
C ILE A 274 5.32 -14.26 18.37
N THR A 275 5.98 -15.39 18.62
CA THR A 275 6.70 -15.61 19.87
C THR A 275 8.08 -14.99 19.78
N VAL A 276 8.37 -14.03 20.66
CA VAL A 276 9.68 -13.39 20.78
C VAL A 276 10.33 -13.82 22.09
N LYS A 277 11.57 -14.33 22.01
CA LYS A 277 12.40 -14.69 23.16
C LYS A 277 13.69 -13.89 23.09
N ASP A 278 14.07 -13.25 24.20
CA ASP A 278 15.30 -12.46 24.31
C ASP A 278 15.49 -11.43 23.18
N GLY A 279 14.38 -10.78 22.77
CA GLY A 279 14.36 -9.77 21.72
C GLY A 279 14.45 -10.30 20.28
N THR A 280 14.47 -11.62 20.09
CA THR A 280 14.53 -12.27 18.77
C THR A 280 13.27 -13.09 18.52
N VAL A 281 12.80 -13.12 17.26
CA VAL A 281 11.68 -14.01 16.90
C VAL A 281 12.13 -15.46 17.12
N SER A 282 11.26 -16.27 17.70
CA SER A 282 11.50 -17.70 17.92
C SER A 282 10.50 -18.57 17.17
N SER A 283 9.26 -18.11 17.00
CA SER A 283 8.26 -18.83 16.22
C SER A 283 7.11 -17.95 15.76
N VAL A 284 6.41 -18.41 14.72
CA VAL A 284 5.16 -17.85 14.21
C VAL A 284 4.02 -18.82 14.54
N VAL A 285 3.03 -18.35 15.30
CA VAL A 285 1.88 -19.15 15.71
C VAL A 285 0.75 -18.95 14.69
N THR A 286 0.24 -20.04 14.12
CA THR A 286 -0.84 -20.02 13.13
C THR A 286 -2.07 -20.82 13.58
N THR A 287 -3.15 -20.73 12.82
CA THR A 287 -4.36 -21.57 12.98
C THR A 287 -4.11 -23.06 12.74
N ARG A 288 -3.04 -23.42 12.02
CA ARG A 288 -2.71 -24.82 11.69
C ARG A 288 -1.59 -25.41 12.53
N GLY A 289 -0.81 -24.57 13.20
CA GLY A 289 0.34 -24.97 14.02
C GLY A 289 1.34 -23.85 14.17
N THR A 290 2.39 -24.08 14.96
CA THR A 290 3.50 -23.15 15.16
C THR A 290 4.65 -23.51 14.23
N ILE A 291 5.24 -22.51 13.58
CA ILE A 291 6.43 -22.66 12.74
C ILE A 291 7.60 -22.02 13.47
N ASP A 292 8.62 -22.80 13.81
CA ASP A 292 9.83 -22.29 14.43
C ASP A 292 10.65 -21.52 13.40
N THR A 293 11.03 -20.29 13.74
CA THR A 293 11.79 -19.41 12.84
C THR A 293 12.43 -18.27 13.60
N SER A 294 13.60 -17.84 13.12
CA SER A 294 14.28 -16.64 13.62
C SER A 294 13.97 -15.37 12.84
N PHE A 295 13.27 -15.47 11.69
CA PHE A 295 13.07 -14.34 10.80
C PHE A 295 11.67 -14.31 10.20
N VAL A 296 11.00 -13.17 10.31
CA VAL A 296 9.64 -12.97 9.80
C VAL A 296 9.60 -11.73 8.93
N ILE A 297 8.91 -11.86 7.79
CA ILE A 297 8.64 -10.77 6.83
C ILE A 297 7.15 -10.45 6.82
#